data_AF-A0A969NIB3-F1
#
_entry.id   AF-A0A969NIB3-F1
#
_cell.length_a   1.000
_cell.length_b   1.000
_cell.length_c   1.000
_cell.angle_alpha   90.00
_cell.angle_beta   90.00
_cell.angle_gamma   90.00
#
_symmetry.space_group_name_H-M   'P 1'
#
loop_
_entity.id
_entity.type
_entity.pdbx_description
1 polymer ?
#
loop_
_entity_poly.entity_id
_entity_poly.type
_entity_poly.pdbx_seq_one_letter_code
_entity_poly.pdbx_strand_id
1 'polypeptide(L)'
;AETWWSKDLSYLNAEVIQRLNAEPANSILLSNMGNDYTNTGDLVSLSYGLSPDRRLFLFSDQPDFSTLKAEPNLLTFRPSKPLKAAMATQGWRLAPVVESAKLWRIQR
;
A
#
# COMPACT_ATOMS: atom_id res chain seq x y z
N ALA A 1 11.23 9.58 -21.74
CA ALA A 1 9.94 10.18 -22.08
C ALA A 1 9.12 10.24 -20.80
N GLU A 2 9.25 11.32 -20.03
CA GLU A 2 8.63 11.47 -18.71
C GLU A 2 7.69 12.68 -18.67
N THR A 3 6.67 12.65 -19.51
CA THR A 3 5.71 13.76 -19.54
C THR A 3 4.34 13.18 -19.85
N TRP A 4 3.55 12.90 -18.82
CA TRP A 4 2.10 13.22 -18.80
C TRP A 4 1.35 12.82 -17.52
N TRP A 5 1.90 11.98 -16.64
CA TRP A 5 1.25 11.57 -15.38
C TRP A 5 1.73 12.30 -14.10
N SER A 6 2.53 13.37 -14.24
CA SER A 6 3.09 14.11 -13.11
C SER A 6 2.26 15.38 -12.80
N LYS A 7 1.13 15.24 -12.11
CA LYS A 7 0.55 16.38 -11.39
C LYS A 7 0.26 15.98 -9.94
N ASP A 8 1.06 16.59 -9.05
CA ASP A 8 1.06 16.59 -7.58
C ASP A 8 1.11 15.26 -6.82
N LEU A 9 0.34 14.23 -7.17
CA LEU A 9 0.29 12.97 -6.42
C LEU A 9 1.48 12.04 -6.68
N SER A 10 2.20 12.26 -7.79
CA SER A 10 3.25 11.38 -8.31
C SER A 10 4.66 11.70 -7.81
N TYR A 11 4.89 12.86 -7.18
CA TYR A 11 6.22 13.26 -6.69
C TYR A 11 6.80 12.27 -5.67
N LEU A 12 5.91 11.67 -4.87
CA LEU A 12 6.32 10.72 -3.84
C LEU A 12 6.42 9.29 -4.36
N ASN A 13 6.08 9.03 -5.63
CA ASN A 13 6.12 7.68 -6.19
C ASN A 13 7.54 7.10 -6.19
N ALA A 14 8.54 7.91 -6.55
CA ALA A 14 9.94 7.49 -6.54
C ALA A 14 10.39 7.11 -5.12
N GLU A 15 10.04 7.93 -4.12
CA GLU A 15 10.34 7.66 -2.71
C GLU A 15 9.63 6.39 -2.21
N VAL A 16 8.34 6.23 -2.53
CA VAL A 16 7.56 5.04 -2.19
C VAL A 16 8.17 3.79 -2.83
N ILE A 17 8.56 3.84 -4.10
CA ILE A 17 9.22 2.74 -4.80
C ILE A 17 10.54 2.38 -4.13
N GLN A 18 11.41 3.37 -3.86
CA GLN A 18 12.68 3.14 -3.18
C GLN A 18 12.46 2.51 -1.80
N ARG A 19 11.49 3.02 -1.04
CA ARG A 19 11.19 2.51 0.30
C ARG A 19 10.65 1.10 0.27
N LEU A 20 9.70 0.81 -0.62
CA LEU A 20 9.15 -0.53 -0.81
C LEU A 20 10.21 -1.51 -1.28
N ASN A 21 11.13 -1.10 -2.17
CA ASN A 21 12.23 -1.94 -2.64
C ASN A 21 13.28 -2.24 -1.57
N ALA A 22 13.38 -1.42 -0.52
CA ALA A 22 14.23 -1.67 0.64
C ALA A 22 13.58 -2.59 1.71
N GLU A 23 12.28 -2.85 1.62
CA GLU A 23 11.60 -3.77 2.54
C GLU A 23 12.02 -5.22 2.32
N PRO A 24 11.89 -6.12 3.32
CA PRO A 24 12.09 -7.56 3.13
C PRO A 24 11.32 -8.09 1.92
N ALA A 25 11.91 -9.05 1.18
CA ALA A 25 11.30 -9.57 -0.05
C ALA A 25 9.91 -10.21 0.19
N ASN A 26 9.68 -10.74 1.39
CA ASN A 26 8.40 -11.31 1.79
C ASN A 26 7.35 -10.26 2.24
N SER A 27 7.63 -8.96 2.15
CA SER A 27 6.64 -7.93 2.47
C SER A 27 5.48 -7.94 1.49
N ILE A 28 4.25 -7.83 2.01
CA ILE A 28 3.02 -7.70 1.22
C ILE A 28 2.51 -6.27 1.31
N LEU A 29 2.22 -5.68 0.16
CA LEU A 29 1.60 -4.37 0.08
C LEU A 29 0.09 -4.48 -0.17
N LEU A 30 -0.67 -4.03 0.82
CA LEU A 30 -2.12 -4.02 0.84
C LEU A 30 -2.66 -2.72 0.26
N SER A 31 -3.60 -2.82 -0.68
CA SER A 31 -4.37 -1.68 -1.17
C SER A 31 -5.81 -2.07 -1.48
N ASN A 32 -6.72 -1.14 -1.28
CA ASN A 32 -8.10 -1.21 -1.76
C ASN A 32 -8.33 -0.08 -2.77
N MET A 33 -9.53 0.03 -3.34
CA MET A 33 -9.86 1.10 -4.29
C MET A 33 -9.64 2.53 -3.77
N GLY A 34 -9.48 2.73 -2.45
CA GLY A 34 -9.32 4.06 -1.87
C GLY A 34 -10.65 4.76 -1.60
N ASN A 35 -10.60 6.03 -1.23
CA ASN A 35 -11.82 6.82 -0.99
C ASN A 35 -12.35 7.49 -2.27
N ASP A 36 -11.48 7.61 -3.28
CA ASP A 36 -11.66 8.30 -4.55
C ASP A 36 -11.52 7.34 -5.75
N TYR A 37 -11.44 6.02 -5.49
CA TYR A 37 -11.36 4.95 -6.48
C TYR A 37 -10.08 4.91 -7.33
N THR A 38 -9.01 5.60 -6.92
CA THR A 38 -7.75 5.74 -7.67
C THR A 38 -6.61 4.85 -7.15
N ASN A 39 -6.62 4.46 -5.88
CA ASN A 39 -5.49 3.80 -5.21
C ASN A 39 -5.00 2.51 -5.89
N THR A 40 -5.90 1.70 -6.46
CA THR A 40 -5.51 0.49 -7.19
C THR A 40 -4.76 0.86 -8.46
N GLY A 41 -5.23 1.88 -9.19
CA GLY A 41 -4.55 2.39 -10.39
C GLY A 41 -3.20 3.03 -10.06
N ASP A 42 -3.11 3.78 -8.96
CA ASP A 42 -1.85 4.33 -8.46
C ASP A 42 -0.86 3.21 -8.13
N LEU A 43 -1.31 2.16 -7.45
CA LEU A 43 -0.45 1.04 -7.08
C LEU A 43 0.01 0.23 -8.29
N VAL A 44 -0.87 0.01 -9.26
CA VAL A 44 -0.49 -0.60 -10.55
C VAL A 44 0.56 0.26 -11.25
N SER A 45 0.41 1.59 -11.22
CA SER A 45 1.42 2.50 -11.78
C SER A 45 2.76 2.42 -11.05
N LEU A 46 2.76 2.27 -9.71
CA LEU A 46 3.97 2.06 -8.91
C LEU A 46 4.66 0.73 -9.22
N SER A 47 3.89 -0.31 -9.59
CA SER A 47 4.42 -1.67 -9.80
C SER A 47 5.53 -1.76 -10.85
N TYR A 48 5.57 -0.83 -11.80
CA TYR A 48 6.64 -0.74 -12.80
C TYR A 48 8.03 -0.49 -12.20
N GLY A 49 8.11 0.21 -11.07
CA GLY A 49 9.37 0.45 -10.36
C GLY A 49 9.66 -0.54 -9.22
N LEU A 50 8.70 -1.41 -8.89
CA LEU A 50 8.86 -2.38 -7.81
C LEU A 50 9.75 -3.54 -8.24
N SER A 51 10.48 -4.10 -7.29
CA SER A 51 11.26 -5.32 -7.51
C SER A 51 10.32 -6.48 -7.95
N PRO A 52 10.75 -7.39 -8.82
CA PRO A 52 9.88 -8.42 -9.39
C PRO A 52 9.16 -9.31 -8.36
N ASP A 53 9.78 -9.54 -7.21
CA ASP A 53 9.27 -10.43 -6.17
C ASP A 53 8.28 -9.76 -5.20
N ARG A 54 7.88 -8.51 -5.48
CA ARG A 54 6.97 -7.76 -4.60
C ARG A 54 5.55 -8.32 -4.70
N ARG A 55 5.01 -8.72 -3.56
CA ARG A 55 3.64 -9.23 -3.45
C ARG A 55 2.67 -8.09 -3.19
N LEU A 56 1.67 -7.97 -4.06
CA LEU A 56 0.57 -7.02 -3.91
C LEU A 56 -0.70 -7.79 -3.50
N PHE A 57 -1.40 -7.28 -2.51
CA PHE A 57 -2.72 -7.78 -2.13
C PHE A 57 -3.75 -6.69 -2.37
N LEU A 58 -4.56 -6.88 -3.41
CA LEU A 58 -5.58 -5.93 -3.83
C LEU A 58 -6.94 -6.40 -3.31
N PHE A 59 -7.58 -5.58 -2.46
CA PHE A 59 -8.90 -5.86 -1.92
C PHE A 59 -9.99 -5.12 -2.69
N SER A 60 -11.16 -5.75 -2.75
CA SER A 60 -12.44 -5.08 -2.96
C SER A 60 -12.94 -4.46 -1.64
N ASP A 61 -14.23 -4.16 -1.56
CA ASP A 61 -14.84 -3.39 -0.46
C ASP A 61 -14.77 -4.06 0.93
N GLN A 62 -14.58 -5.39 0.98
CA GLN A 62 -14.47 -6.13 2.24
C GLN A 62 -13.22 -7.01 2.25
N PRO A 63 -12.14 -6.58 2.94
CA PRO A 63 -10.92 -7.37 3.03
C PRO A 63 -11.11 -8.59 3.94
N ASP A 64 -10.86 -9.79 3.42
CA ASP A 64 -10.67 -10.98 4.27
C ASP A 64 -9.24 -11.01 4.81
N PHE A 65 -9.09 -10.60 6.06
CA PHE A 65 -7.81 -10.56 6.75
C PHE A 65 -7.31 -11.93 7.24
N SER A 66 -8.12 -12.99 7.18
CA SER A 66 -7.74 -14.32 7.69
C SER A 66 -6.45 -14.84 7.04
N THR A 67 -6.33 -14.66 5.73
CA THR A 67 -5.18 -15.06 4.91
C THR A 67 -3.90 -14.28 5.24
N LEU A 68 -4.02 -13.09 5.80
CA LEU A 68 -2.90 -12.19 6.10
C LEU A 68 -2.36 -12.37 7.53
N LYS A 69 -3.06 -13.10 8.40
CA LYS A 69 -2.64 -13.28 9.81
C LYS A 69 -1.29 -14.01 9.92
N ALA A 70 -0.97 -14.89 8.98
CA ALA A 70 0.30 -15.63 8.96
C ALA A 70 1.47 -14.83 8.37
N GLU A 71 1.19 -13.74 7.66
CA GLU A 71 2.19 -13.02 6.89
C GLU A 71 3.00 -12.07 7.79
N PRO A 72 4.34 -12.17 7.83
CA PRO A 72 5.13 -11.48 8.85
C PRO A 72 5.24 -9.98 8.64
N ASN A 73 5.25 -9.53 7.39
CA ASN A 73 5.55 -8.16 6.99
C ASN A 73 4.43 -7.60 6.12
N LEU A 74 3.59 -6.75 6.70
CA LEU A 74 2.45 -6.15 6.03
C LEU A 74 2.61 -4.63 5.95
N LEU A 75 2.44 -4.08 4.76
CA LEU A 75 2.37 -2.64 4.51
C LEU A 75 1.05 -2.29 3.85
N THR A 76 0.60 -1.05 3.98
CA THR A 76 -0.54 -0.54 3.21
C THR A 76 -0.25 0.84 2.65
N PHE A 77 -0.69 1.06 1.41
CA PHE A 77 -0.54 2.32 0.70
C PHE A 77 -1.89 3.02 0.57
N ARG A 78 -1.95 4.26 1.04
CA ARG A 78 -3.13 5.15 0.99
C ARG A 78 -4.43 4.49 1.50
N PRO A 79 -4.44 3.73 2.61
CA PRO A 79 -5.61 2.96 3.00
C PRO A 79 -6.87 3.83 3.13
N SER A 80 -7.97 3.36 2.54
CA SER A 80 -9.27 4.03 2.62
C SER A 80 -9.77 4.15 4.06
N LYS A 81 -10.75 5.04 4.31
CA LYS A 81 -11.39 5.13 5.63
C LYS A 81 -12.02 3.79 6.05
N PRO A 82 -12.78 3.09 5.19
CA PRO A 82 -13.30 1.76 5.51
C PRO A 82 -12.20 0.74 5.83
N LEU A 83 -11.11 0.72 5.06
CA LEU A 83 -9.99 -0.21 5.29
C LEU A 83 -9.34 0.03 6.66
N LYS A 84 -9.10 1.31 7.01
CA LYS A 84 -8.57 1.68 8.33
C LYS A 84 -9.50 1.26 9.46
N ALA A 85 -10.81 1.46 9.30
CA ALA A 85 -11.79 1.03 10.29
C ALA A 85 -11.80 -0.50 10.45
N ALA A 86 -11.77 -1.25 9.35
CA ALA A 86 -11.74 -2.71 9.36
C ALA A 86 -10.45 -3.28 9.96
N MET A 87 -9.30 -2.63 9.76
CA MET A 87 -8.05 -2.99 10.44
C MET A 87 -8.14 -2.72 11.95
N ALA A 88 -8.70 -1.59 12.35
CA ALA A 88 -8.85 -1.23 13.76
C ALA A 88 -9.77 -2.19 14.52
N THR A 89 -10.85 -2.69 13.91
CA THR A 89 -11.72 -3.71 14.55
C THR A 89 -11.02 -5.05 14.76
N GLN A 90 -9.97 -5.35 13.99
CA GLN A 90 -9.09 -6.51 14.19
C GLN A 90 -7.97 -6.24 15.21
N GLY A 91 -7.92 -5.04 15.81
CA GLY A 91 -6.86 -4.62 16.74
C GLY A 91 -5.57 -4.17 16.04
N TRP A 92 -5.54 -4.10 14.71
CA TRP A 92 -4.34 -3.74 13.97
C TRP A 92 -4.10 -2.23 14.00
N ARG A 93 -2.82 -1.84 14.03
CA ARG A 93 -2.35 -0.45 14.10
C ARG A 93 -1.52 -0.11 12.87
N LEU A 94 -1.53 1.17 12.50
CA LEU A 94 -0.75 1.70 11.38
C LEU A 94 0.39 2.56 11.91
N ALA A 95 1.62 2.13 11.66
CA ALA A 95 2.82 2.91 11.94
C ALA A 95 3.30 3.59 10.64
N PRO A 96 3.60 4.90 10.62
CA PRO A 96 4.03 5.58 9.41
C PRO A 96 5.38 5.05 8.92
N VAL A 97 5.49 4.82 7.60
CA VAL A 97 6.76 4.52 6.92
C VAL A 97 7.17 5.71 6.06
N VAL A 98 6.22 6.25 5.28
CA VAL A 98 6.32 7.52 4.55
C VAL A 98 4.98 8.23 4.71
N GLU A 99 4.87 9.10 5.71
CA GLU A 99 3.59 9.72 6.10
C GLU A 99 3.02 10.62 5.00
N SER A 100 3.89 11.42 4.36
CA SER A 100 3.54 12.28 3.21
C SER A 100 2.89 11.49 2.06
N ALA A 101 3.36 10.27 1.82
CA ALA A 101 2.85 9.38 0.79
C ALA A 101 1.71 8.47 1.28
N LYS A 102 1.37 8.53 2.58
CA LYS A 102 0.42 7.64 3.26
C LYS A 102 0.82 6.16 3.08
N LEU A 103 2.11 5.86 3.19
CA LEU A 103 2.62 4.49 3.30
C LEU A 103 2.77 4.12 4.78
N TRP A 104 2.14 3.02 5.18
CA TRP A 104 2.07 2.59 6.56
C TRP A 104 2.50 1.14 6.70
N ARG A 105 3.14 0.81 7.83
CA ARG A 105 3.36 -0.56 8.27
C ARG A 105 2.20 -0.98 9.16
N ILE A 106 1.70 -2.18 8.94
CA ILE A 106 0.64 -2.76 9.76
C ILE A 106 1.29 -3.51 10.92
N GLN A 107 0.92 -3.13 12.14
CA GLN A 107 1.28 -3.78 13.38
C GLN A 107 0.04 -4.52 13.90
N ARG A 108 0.23 -5.76 14.35
CA ARG A 108 -0.85 -6.61 14.86
C ARG A 108 -0.63 -6.88 16.34
#